data_AF-A0A6G1YMH6-F1
#
_entry.id   AF-A0A6G1YMH6-F1
#
_cell.length_a   1.000
_cell.length_b   1.000
_cell.length_c   1.000
_cell.angle_alpha   90.00
_cell.angle_beta   90.00
_cell.angle_gamma   90.00
#
_symmetry.space_group_name_H-M   'P 1'
#
loop_
_entity.id
_entity.type
_entity.pdbx_description
1 polymer ?
#
loop_
_entity_poly.entity_id
_entity_poly.type
_entity_poly.pdbx_seq_one_letter_code
_entity_poly.pdbx_strand_id
1 'polypeptide(L)'
;MDARICDMVSDSDLRLIVTQAREGATTRKFSQSVELTLVLRDIDVKKGFNLNEVVILPHKPTRQASICVVGTGDTGTRARKAEVDRVI
;
A
#
# COMPACT_ATOMS: atom_id res chain seq x y z
N MET A 1 16.55 21.53 23.34
CA MET A 1 15.14 21.58 23.79
C MET A 1 14.36 20.71 22.85
N ASP A 2 14.32 19.41 23.16
CA ASP A 2 13.75 18.39 22.28
C ASP A 2 12.30 18.17 22.70
N ALA A 3 11.41 18.95 22.08
CA ALA A 3 9.98 18.89 22.35
C ALA A 3 9.40 17.67 21.62
N ARG A 4 9.16 16.62 22.41
CA ARG A 4 8.11 15.60 22.23
C ARG A 4 7.07 15.99 21.18
N ILE A 5 7.16 15.39 19.99
CA ILE A 5 6.03 15.25 19.06
C ILE A 5 5.53 13.81 19.17
N CYS A 6 4.66 13.61 20.14
CA CYS A 6 3.61 12.61 20.05
C CYS A 6 2.37 13.33 19.50
N ASP A 7 2.47 13.86 18.28
CA ASP A 7 1.29 14.40 17.62
C ASP A 7 0.69 13.26 16.79
N MET A 8 -0.58 13.02 17.08
CA MET A 8 -1.47 12.26 16.23
C MET A 8 -1.36 12.85 14.81
N VAL A 9 -0.87 12.07 13.85
CA VAL A 9 -0.71 12.52 12.46
C VAL A 9 -2.09 12.86 11.90
N SER A 10 -2.29 14.11 11.48
CA SER A 10 -3.56 14.59 10.91
C SER A 10 -3.60 14.45 9.38
N ASP A 11 -4.81 14.52 8.79
CA ASP A 11 -4.97 14.51 7.32
C ASP A 11 -4.19 15.66 6.64
N SER A 12 -4.13 16.84 7.28
CA SER A 12 -3.33 17.97 6.81
C SER A 12 -1.84 17.64 6.73
N ASP A 13 -1.31 16.94 7.73
CA ASP A 13 0.11 16.58 7.77
C ASP A 13 0.44 15.58 6.66
N LEU A 14 -0.43 14.59 6.44
CA LEU A 14 -0.26 13.62 5.35
C LEU A 14 -0.26 14.30 3.98
N ARG A 15 -1.17 15.23 3.74
CA ARG A 15 -1.23 15.99 2.48
C ARG A 15 0.03 16.83 2.25
N LEU A 16 0.53 17.45 3.32
CA LEU A 16 1.75 18.24 3.27
C LEU A 16 2.95 17.37 2.90
N ILE A 17 3.13 16.24 3.61
CA ILE A 17 4.25 15.31 3.38
C ILE A 17 4.22 14.77 1.95
N VAL A 18 3.05 14.36 1.45
CA VAL A 18 2.91 13.85 0.07
C VAL A 18 3.24 14.94 -0.96
N THR A 19 2.85 16.19 -0.71
CA THR A 19 3.14 17.31 -1.61
C THR A 19 4.63 17.61 -1.64
N GLN A 20 5.27 17.70 -0.48
CA GLN A 20 6.71 17.92 -0.35
C GLN A 20 7.51 16.79 -1.01
N ALA A 21 7.11 15.53 -0.83
CA ALA A 21 7.75 14.40 -1.48
C ALA A 21 7.64 14.47 -3.01
N ARG A 22 6.49 14.90 -3.54
CA ARG A 22 6.27 15.05 -4.99
C ARG A 22 7.09 16.20 -5.59
N GLU A 23 7.19 17.32 -4.88
CA GLU A 23 7.92 18.51 -5.34
C GLU A 23 9.44 18.35 -5.22
N GLY A 24 9.91 17.65 -4.18
CA GLY A 24 11.33 17.32 -4.00
C GLY A 24 11.84 16.20 -4.92
N ALA A 25 10.94 15.46 -5.57
CA ALA A 25 11.32 14.38 -6.47
C ALA A 25 11.84 14.91 -7.81
N THR A 26 12.99 14.37 -8.24
CA THR A 26 13.53 14.69 -9.58
C THR A 26 12.59 14.20 -10.68
N THR A 27 12.42 14.98 -11.74
CA THR A 27 11.63 14.56 -12.90
C THR A 27 12.35 13.43 -13.66
N ARG A 28 11.60 12.40 -14.04
CA ARG A 28 12.10 11.23 -14.78
C ARG A 28 11.14 10.90 -15.92
N LYS A 29 11.65 10.28 -17.00
CA LYS A 29 10.85 9.90 -18.19
C LYS A 29 10.04 8.61 -18.02
N PHE A 30 9.71 8.24 -16.78
CA PHE A 30 8.92 7.05 -16.46
C PHE A 30 7.98 7.35 -15.29
N SER A 31 6.92 6.54 -15.15
CA SER A 31 6.00 6.64 -14.02
C SER A 31 6.71 6.27 -12.72
N GLN A 32 6.80 7.22 -11.79
CA GLN A 32 7.41 6.98 -10.49
C GLN A 32 6.36 6.41 -9.53
N SER A 33 6.79 5.44 -8.72
CA SER A 33 5.99 4.90 -7.61
C SER A 33 6.31 5.66 -6.34
N VAL A 34 5.32 5.77 -5.45
CA VAL A 34 5.48 6.36 -4.12
C VAL A 34 5.44 5.23 -3.09
N GLU A 35 6.38 5.27 -2.14
CA GLU A 35 6.46 4.32 -1.03
C GLU A 35 6.03 5.00 0.28
N LEU A 36 5.37 4.24 1.15
CA LEU A 36 4.98 4.68 2.48
C LEU A 36 5.78 3.88 3.52
N THR A 37 6.62 4.58 4.28
CA THR A 37 7.37 4.00 5.40
C THR A 37 6.77 4.46 6.71
N LEU A 38 6.33 3.52 7.53
CA LEU A 38 5.75 3.78 8.85
C LEU A 38 6.68 3.27 9.94
N VAL A 39 7.08 4.16 10.85
CA VAL A 39 7.84 3.79 12.05
C VAL A 39 6.86 3.69 13.21
N LEU A 40 6.57 2.47 13.62
CA LEU A 40 5.70 2.20 14.76
C LEU A 40 6.52 2.29 16.05
N ARG A 41 6.16 3.24 16.92
CA ARG A 41 6.76 3.40 18.25
C ARG A 41 6.02 2.54 19.28
N ASP A 42 6.71 2.20 20.35
CA ASP A 42 6.16 1.43 21.48
C ASP A 42 5.72 -0.01 21.15
N ILE A 43 6.35 -0.62 20.15
CA ILE A 43 6.14 -2.03 19.80
C ILE A 43 7.27 -2.90 20.36
N ASP A 44 6.90 -3.90 21.17
CA ASP A 44 7.82 -4.93 21.64
C ASP A 44 7.98 -6.04 20.59
N VAL A 45 8.88 -5.82 19.65
CA VAL A 45 9.19 -6.79 18.58
C VAL A 45 9.66 -8.15 19.14
N LYS A 46 10.24 -8.20 20.35
CA LYS A 46 10.75 -9.43 20.95
C LYS A 46 9.63 -10.34 21.47
N LYS A 47 8.47 -9.78 21.77
CA LYS A 47 7.27 -10.54 22.19
C LYS A 47 6.42 -11.02 21.02
N GLY A 48 6.82 -10.74 19.77
CA GLY A 48 6.19 -11.28 18.56
C GLY A 48 5.18 -10.33 17.92
N PHE A 49 5.65 -9.17 17.46
CA PHE A 49 4.84 -8.29 16.60
C PHE A 49 5.06 -8.63 15.12
N ASN A 50 4.01 -9.15 14.47
CA ASN A 50 3.95 -9.32 13.01
C ASN A 50 2.63 -8.72 12.52
N LEU A 51 2.71 -7.80 11.55
CA LEU A 51 1.54 -7.15 10.96
C LEU A 51 1.36 -7.65 9.52
N ASN A 52 0.39 -8.55 9.33
CA ASN A 52 0.09 -9.19 8.04
C ASN A 52 -1.36 -8.89 7.64
N GLU A 53 -1.62 -7.64 7.28
CA GLU A 53 -2.97 -7.16 6.96
C GLU A 53 -3.10 -6.76 5.50
N VAL A 54 -4.31 -6.93 4.96
CA VAL A 54 -4.65 -6.50 3.60
C VAL A 54 -5.39 -5.17 3.68
N VAL A 55 -4.75 -4.10 3.21
CA VAL A 55 -5.37 -2.77 3.15
C VAL A 55 -5.86 -2.49 1.73
N ILE A 56 -7.16 -2.23 1.58
CA ILE A 56 -7.75 -1.88 0.29
C ILE A 56 -7.58 -0.38 0.07
N LEU A 57 -6.83 -0.01 -0.96
CA LEU A 57 -6.66 1.40 -1.33
C LEU A 57 -7.94 1.96 -1.97
N PRO A 58 -8.37 3.18 -1.61
CA PRO A 58 -9.59 3.78 -2.16
C PRO A 58 -9.46 4.13 -3.64
N HIS A 59 -8.24 4.41 -4.10
CA HIS A 59 -7.94 4.70 -5.49
C HIS A 59 -7.09 3.57 -6.07
N LYS A 60 -7.45 3.13 -7.29
CA LYS A 60 -6.73 2.07 -7.97
C LYS A 60 -5.31 2.53 -8.33
N PRO A 61 -4.29 1.68 -8.16
CA PRO A 61 -2.95 1.99 -8.64
C PRO A 61 -2.95 2.09 -10.17
N THR A 62 -2.05 2.91 -10.72
CA THR A 62 -1.89 3.11 -12.17
C THR A 62 -1.67 1.80 -12.92
N ARG A 63 -0.96 0.86 -12.30
CA ARG A 63 -0.76 -0.49 -12.82
C ARG A 63 -1.57 -1.46 -11.95
N GLN A 64 -2.55 -2.12 -12.57
CA GLN A 64 -3.31 -3.18 -11.90
C GLN A 64 -2.43 -4.39 -11.64
N ALA A 65 -2.64 -5.05 -10.50
CA ALA A 65 -1.98 -6.30 -10.19
C ALA A 65 -2.53 -7.40 -11.09
N SER A 66 -1.65 -8.19 -11.72
CA SER A 66 -2.06 -9.39 -12.44
C SER A 66 -2.38 -10.51 -11.45
N ILE A 67 -3.53 -11.13 -11.61
CA ILE A 67 -4.08 -12.14 -10.69
C ILE A 67 -4.10 -13.50 -11.40
N CYS A 68 -3.59 -14.53 -10.71
CA CYS A 68 -3.71 -15.92 -11.14
C CYS A 68 -4.52 -16.70 -10.10
N VAL A 69 -5.59 -17.35 -10.52
CA VAL A 69 -6.40 -18.23 -9.67
C VAL A 69 -6.09 -19.67 -10.04
N VAL A 70 -5.78 -20.49 -9.04
CA VAL A 70 -5.62 -21.94 -9.22
C VAL A 70 -6.85 -22.61 -8.63
N GLY A 71 -7.66 -23.26 -9.47
CA GLY A 71 -8.90 -23.88 -9.01
C GLY A 71 -9.80 -24.38 -10.13
N THR A 72 -10.44 -25.53 -9.87
CA THR A 72 -11.38 -26.19 -10.79
C THR A 72 -12.84 -25.97 -10.36
N GLY A 73 -13.78 -26.49 -11.16
CA GLY A 73 -15.21 -26.46 -10.83
C GLY A 73 -15.81 -25.06 -10.78
N ASP A 74 -16.60 -24.77 -9.73
CA ASP A 74 -17.28 -23.48 -9.56
C ASP A 74 -16.29 -22.32 -9.37
N THR A 75 -15.24 -22.52 -8.56
CA THR A 75 -14.19 -21.50 -8.34
C THR A 75 -13.52 -21.09 -9.65
N GLY A 76 -13.13 -22.06 -10.48
CA GLY A 76 -12.54 -21.80 -11.79
C GLY A 76 -13.52 -21.10 -12.74
N THR A 77 -14.80 -21.49 -12.69
CA THR A 77 -15.84 -20.87 -13.53
C THR A 77 -16.10 -19.41 -13.14
N ARG A 78 -16.17 -19.10 -11.84
CA ARG A 78 -16.33 -17.72 -11.33
C ARG A 78 -15.11 -16.86 -11.66
N ALA A 79 -13.90 -17.40 -11.51
CA ALA A 79 -12.67 -16.69 -11.85
C ALA A 79 -12.61 -16.34 -13.35
N ARG A 80 -13.01 -17.27 -14.24
CA ARG A 80 -13.10 -17.00 -15.68
C ARG A 80 -14.17 -15.95 -16.01
N LYS A 81 -15.33 -15.99 -15.33
CA LYS A 81 -16.39 -14.99 -15.49
C LYS A 81 -15.98 -13.60 -14.99
N ALA A 82 -15.09 -13.53 -14.01
CA ALA A 82 -14.56 -12.29 -13.45
C ALA A 82 -13.35 -11.72 -14.24
N GLU A 83 -13.02 -12.31 -15.41
CA GLU A 83 -11.96 -11.84 -16.31
C GLU A 83 -10.57 -11.73 -15.65
N VAL A 84 -10.27 -12.67 -14.75
CA VAL A 84 -8.95 -12.80 -14.10
C VAL A 84 -7.87 -13.13 -15.14
N ASP A 85 -6.66 -12.58 -15.01
CA ASP A 85 -5.58 -12.72 -16.00
C ASP A 85 -5.24 -14.17 -16.33
N ARG A 86 -5.30 -15.08 -15.34
CA ARG A 86 -5.06 -16.51 -15.53
C ARG A 86 -5.86 -17.38 -14.59
N VAL A 87 -6.39 -18.48 -15.12
CA VAL A 87 -7.01 -19.55 -14.33
C VAL A 87 -6.39 -20.89 -14.71
N ILE A 88 -5.80 -21.57 -13.72
CA ILE A 88 -5.17 -22.89 -13.85
C ILE A 88 -6.05 -23.94 -13.16
#